data_AF-A0A1B3NE94-F1
#
_entry.id   AF-A0A1B3NE94-F1
#
_cell.length_a   1.000
_cell.length_b   1.000
_cell.length_c   1.000
_cell.angle_alpha   90.00
_cell.angle_beta   90.00
_cell.angle_gamma   90.00
#
_symmetry.space_group_name_H-M   'P 1'
#
loop_
_entity.id
_entity.type
_entity.pdbx_description
1 polymer ?
#
loop_
_entity_poly.entity_id
_entity_poly.type
_entity_poly.pdbx_seq_one_letter_code
_entity_poly.pdbx_strand_id
1 'polypeptide(L)'
;MKNAPIAVAADPTDAADFDVTVEALDRAQRARLIRRTRTGLGLSQAEFASRFCVPVGTLRDWEQARVTAPDFAVAYVRVIAQHPEMVAKAVA
;
A
#
# COMPACT_ATOMS: atom_id res chain seq x y z
N MET A 1 -7.04 7.26 -23.67
CA MET A 1 -7.44 6.25 -22.68
C MET A 1 -8.04 5.08 -23.45
N LYS A 2 -7.22 4.10 -23.87
CA LYS A 2 -7.68 2.96 -24.67
C LYS A 2 -7.11 1.68 -24.04
N ASN A 3 -8.01 0.81 -23.57
CA ASN A 3 -7.82 -0.60 -23.27
C ASN A 3 -6.79 -0.96 -22.18
N ALA A 4 -6.87 -0.33 -21.00
CA ALA A 4 -6.20 -0.93 -19.84
C ALA A 4 -6.86 -2.28 -19.54
N PRO A 5 -6.10 -3.37 -19.34
CA PRO A 5 -6.67 -4.70 -19.13
C PRO A 5 -7.50 -4.71 -17.84
N ILE A 6 -8.70 -5.29 -17.92
CA ILE A 6 -9.61 -5.45 -16.78
C ILE A 6 -9.21 -6.71 -16.01
N ALA A 7 -9.00 -6.58 -14.70
CA ALA A 7 -8.70 -7.69 -13.80
C ALA A 7 -9.94 -8.20 -13.08
N VAL A 8 -10.87 -7.31 -12.75
CA VAL A 8 -12.17 -7.64 -12.13
C VAL A 8 -13.23 -6.89 -12.91
N ALA A 9 -14.16 -7.62 -13.51
CA ALA A 9 -15.30 -7.03 -14.21
C ALA A 9 -16.34 -6.53 -13.20
N ALA A 10 -17.04 -5.45 -13.55
CA ALA A 10 -18.18 -4.95 -12.79
C ALA A 10 -19.29 -6.01 -12.67
N ASP A 11 -19.98 -6.04 -11.54
CA ASP A 11 -21.19 -6.81 -11.35
C ASP A 11 -22.34 -6.20 -12.20
N PRO A 12 -22.90 -6.94 -13.17
CA PRO A 12 -23.97 -6.43 -14.02
C PRO A 12 -25.28 -6.16 -13.25
N THR A 13 -25.39 -6.62 -12.00
CA THR A 13 -26.56 -6.41 -11.14
C THR A 13 -26.42 -5.21 -10.19
N ASP A 14 -25.24 -4.60 -10.09
CA ASP A 14 -24.99 -3.38 -9.31
C ASP A 14 -24.61 -2.21 -10.23
N ALA A 15 -25.53 -1.25 -10.38
CA ALA A 15 -25.34 -0.08 -11.24
C ALA A 15 -24.25 0.88 -10.74
N ALA A 16 -23.81 0.77 -9.48
CA ALA A 16 -22.73 1.57 -8.92
C ALA A 16 -21.35 0.88 -9.02
N ASP A 17 -21.31 -0.41 -9.38
CA ASP A 17 -20.05 -1.14 -9.53
C ASP A 17 -19.34 -0.76 -10.82
N PHE A 18 -18.02 -0.98 -10.86
CA PHE A 18 -17.18 -0.59 -11.98
C PHE A 18 -16.02 -1.54 -12.20
N ASP A 19 -15.57 -1.63 -13.46
CA ASP A 19 -14.43 -2.46 -13.82
C ASP A 19 -13.16 -2.00 -13.09
N VAL A 20 -12.43 -2.96 -12.52
CA VAL A 20 -11.12 -2.73 -11.91
C VAL A 20 -10.04 -3.13 -12.90
N THR A 21 -9.23 -2.16 -13.33
CA THR A 21 -8.06 -2.43 -14.18
C THR A 21 -6.99 -3.21 -13.43
N VAL A 22 -6.09 -3.88 -14.15
CA VAL A 22 -4.91 -4.54 -13.57
C VAL A 22 -4.07 -3.56 -12.75
N GLU A 23 -3.86 -2.32 -13.23
CA GLU A 23 -3.09 -1.33 -12.46
C GLU A 23 -3.83 -0.88 -11.19
N ALA A 24 -5.16 -0.75 -11.26
CA ALA A 24 -5.96 -0.40 -10.08
C ALA A 24 -5.92 -1.52 -9.03
N LEU A 25 -5.97 -2.79 -9.46
CA LEU A 25 -5.84 -3.94 -8.58
C LEU A 25 -4.45 -4.02 -7.93
N ASP A 26 -3.38 -3.84 -8.71
CA ASP A 26 -2.00 -3.80 -8.19
C ASP A 26 -1.84 -2.68 -7.14
N ARG A 27 -2.30 -1.46 -7.46
CA ARG A 27 -2.28 -0.32 -6.53
C ARG A 27 -3.03 -0.65 -5.22
N ALA A 28 -4.21 -1.27 -5.30
CA ALA A 28 -5.00 -1.65 -4.13
C ALA A 28 -4.30 -2.74 -3.29
N GLN A 29 -3.67 -3.72 -3.93
CA GLN A 29 -2.91 -4.78 -3.24
C GLN A 29 -1.68 -4.21 -2.52
N ARG A 30 -0.94 -3.29 -3.15
CA ARG A 30 0.19 -2.57 -2.53
C ARG A 30 -0.25 -1.72 -1.35
N ALA A 31 -1.31 -0.94 -1.50
CA ALA A 31 -1.91 -0.16 -0.43
C ALA A 31 -2.30 -1.05 0.77
N ARG A 32 -2.93 -2.20 0.48
CA ARG A 32 -3.31 -3.20 1.50
C ARG A 32 -2.10 -3.79 2.21
N LEU A 33 -1.02 -4.12 1.49
CA LEU A 33 0.22 -4.63 2.09
C LEU A 33 0.76 -3.64 3.11
N ILE A 34 0.92 -2.38 2.72
CA ILE A 34 1.48 -1.30 3.56
C ILE A 34 0.63 -1.10 4.81
N ARG A 35 -0.70 -0.94 4.62
CA ARG A 35 -1.63 -0.77 5.73
C ARG A 35 -1.60 -1.95 6.68
N ARG A 36 -1.58 -3.19 6.16
CA ARG A 36 -1.56 -4.41 6.99
C ARG A 36 -0.27 -4.55 7.78
N THR A 37 0.89 -4.23 7.19
CA THR A 37 2.17 -4.23 7.91
C THR A 37 2.12 -3.25 9.06
N ARG A 38 1.71 -2.00 8.82
CA ARG A 38 1.60 -1.00 9.89
C ARG A 38 0.64 -1.43 11.00
N THR A 39 -0.58 -1.84 10.64
CA THR A 39 -1.59 -2.24 11.64
C THR A 39 -1.18 -3.52 12.38
N GLY A 40 -0.48 -4.44 11.71
CA GLY A 40 0.05 -5.66 12.34
C GLY A 40 1.14 -5.37 13.38
N LEU A 41 1.86 -4.27 13.23
CA LEU A 41 2.82 -3.77 14.22
C LEU A 41 2.17 -2.93 15.33
N GLY A 42 0.85 -2.68 15.27
CA GLY A 42 0.14 -1.88 16.26
C GLY A 42 0.46 -0.38 16.22
N LEU A 43 1.06 0.12 15.13
CA LEU A 43 1.53 1.51 15.02
C LEU A 43 0.48 2.42 14.34
N SER A 44 0.36 3.65 14.81
CA SER A 44 -0.27 4.74 14.07
C SER A 44 0.57 5.11 12.83
N GLN A 45 -0.02 5.88 11.91
CA GLN A 45 0.71 6.38 10.73
C GLN A 45 1.93 7.22 11.14
N ALA A 46 1.80 8.05 12.18
CA ALA A 46 2.89 8.90 12.66
C ALA A 46 4.03 8.08 13.29
N GLU A 47 3.70 7.07 14.10
CA GLU A 47 4.70 6.19 14.70
C GLU A 47 5.44 5.35 13.65
N PHE A 48 4.72 4.78 12.68
CA PHE A 48 5.36 4.06 11.57
C PHE A 48 6.25 4.97 10.74
N ALA A 49 5.76 6.16 10.40
CA ALA A 49 6.48 7.17 9.64
C ALA A 49 7.80 7.57 10.33
N SER A 50 7.73 7.86 11.63
CA SER A 50 8.89 8.20 12.45
C SER A 50 9.87 7.03 12.56
N ARG A 51 9.36 5.84 12.88
CA ARG A 51 10.19 4.64 13.14
C ARG A 51 10.93 4.12 11.91
N PHE A 52 10.37 4.31 10.71
CA PHE A 52 10.88 3.72 9.47
C PHE A 52 11.24 4.76 8.40
N CYS A 53 11.35 6.03 8.77
CA CYS A 53 11.75 7.13 7.87
C CYS A 53 10.89 7.23 6.59
N VAL A 54 9.56 7.05 6.73
CA VAL A 54 8.60 7.25 5.63
C VAL A 54 7.80 8.51 5.93
N PRO A 55 7.79 9.55 5.07
CA PRO A 55 6.98 10.74 5.32
C PRO A 55 5.50 10.37 5.52
N VAL A 56 4.88 10.89 6.58
CA VAL A 56 3.50 10.49 6.96
C VAL A 56 2.47 10.77 5.86
N GLY A 57 2.66 11.84 5.08
CA GLY A 57 1.83 12.15 3.91
C GLY A 57 1.96 11.09 2.82
N THR A 58 3.20 10.71 2.48
CA THR A 58 3.49 9.65 1.51
C THR A 58 2.92 8.29 1.97
N LEU A 59 3.11 7.93 3.25
CA LEU A 59 2.52 6.72 3.82
C LEU A 59 0.99 6.73 3.67
N ARG A 60 0.35 7.87 3.97
CA ARG A 60 -1.11 8.02 3.83
C ARG A 60 -1.57 7.88 2.39
N ASP A 61 -0.87 8.50 1.44
CA ASP A 61 -1.20 8.41 0.01
C ASP A 61 -1.09 6.97 -0.51
N TRP A 62 -0.09 6.21 -0.03
CA TRP A 62 0.04 4.80 -0.35
C TRP A 62 -1.07 3.96 0.29
N GLU A 63 -1.34 4.13 1.60
CA GLU A 63 -2.37 3.34 2.30
C GLU A 63 -3.78 3.58 1.76
N GLN A 64 -4.06 4.77 1.24
CA GLN A 64 -5.34 5.15 0.64
C GLN A 64 -5.42 4.86 -0.86
N ALA A 65 -4.39 4.24 -1.45
CA ALA A 65 -4.29 4.00 -2.89
C ALA A 65 -4.43 5.28 -3.73
N ARG A 66 -4.08 6.46 -3.20
CA ARG A 66 -4.04 7.71 -3.98
C ARG A 66 -2.88 7.70 -4.98
N VAL A 67 -1.77 7.07 -4.59
CA VAL A 67 -0.57 6.87 -5.41
C VAL A 67 -0.13 5.42 -5.33
N THR A 68 0.29 4.84 -6.47
CA THR A 68 0.90 3.50 -6.49
C THR A 68 2.26 3.54 -5.82
N ALA A 69 2.44 2.75 -4.76
CA ALA A 69 3.72 2.64 -4.08
C ALA A 69 4.77 2.01 -5.03
N PRO A 70 5.95 2.64 -5.20
CA PRO A 70 7.00 2.11 -6.06
C PRO A 70 7.54 0.79 -5.52
N ASP A 71 8.18 -0.01 -6.38
CA ASP A 71 8.65 -1.36 -6.02
C ASP A 71 9.60 -1.38 -4.83
N PHE A 72 10.50 -0.40 -4.72
CA PHE A 72 11.40 -0.30 -3.57
C PHE A 72 10.65 -0.09 -2.25
N ALA A 73 9.53 0.64 -2.26
CA ALA A 73 8.72 0.87 -1.06
C ALA A 73 8.01 -0.42 -0.64
N VAL A 74 7.50 -1.18 -1.61
CA VAL A 74 6.93 -2.52 -1.37
C VAL A 74 7.98 -3.47 -0.80
N ALA A 75 9.18 -3.51 -1.39
CA ALA A 75 10.29 -4.30 -0.90
C ALA A 75 10.67 -3.91 0.54
N TYR A 76 10.83 -2.61 0.80
CA TYR A 76 11.16 -2.08 2.12
C TYR A 76 10.12 -2.48 3.18
N VAL A 77 8.83 -2.32 2.88
CA VAL A 77 7.74 -2.71 3.77
C VAL A 77 7.68 -4.22 4.01
N ARG A 78 8.07 -5.05 3.04
CA ARG A 78 8.21 -6.51 3.24
C ARG A 78 9.35 -6.87 4.19
N VAL A 79 10.46 -6.11 4.16
CA VAL A 79 11.56 -6.29 5.11
C VAL A 79 11.13 -5.83 6.51
N ILE A 80 10.45 -4.68 6.62
CA ILE A 80 9.87 -4.22 7.89
C ILE A 80 8.93 -5.27 8.50
N ALA A 81 8.07 -5.88 7.69
CA ALA A 81 7.13 -6.89 8.18
C ALA A 81 7.82 -8.12 8.79
N GLN A 82 9.01 -8.49 8.31
CA GLN A 82 9.77 -9.65 8.78
C GLN A 82 10.73 -9.30 9.92
N HIS A 83 11.34 -8.11 9.87
CA HIS A 83 12.42 -7.71 10.77
C HIS A 83 12.26 -6.26 11.24
N PRO A 84 11.15 -5.90 11.92
CA PRO A 84 10.84 -4.51 12.25
C PRO A 84 11.90 -3.88 13.17
N GLU A 85 12.44 -4.62 14.13
CA GLU A 85 13.48 -4.12 15.04
C GLU A 85 14.82 -3.89 14.34
N MET A 86 15.19 -4.78 13.42
CA MET A 86 16.43 -4.63 12.65
C MET A 86 16.37 -3.39 11.77
N VAL A 87 15.25 -3.21 11.05
CA VAL A 87 15.07 -2.04 10.19
C VAL A 87 15.05 -0.76 11.02
N ALA A 88 14.26 -0.71 12.09
CA ALA A 88 14.19 0.46 12.96
C ALA A 88 15.57 0.85 13.51
N LYS A 89 16.41 -0.13 13.88
CA LYS A 89 17.79 0.13 14.32
C LYS A 89 18.69 0.62 13.18
N ALA A 90 18.51 0.11 11.97
CA ALA A 90 19.36 0.43 10.82
C ALA A 90 19.09 1.82 10.24
N VAL A 91 17.87 2.35 10.40
CA VAL A 91 17.44 3.64 9.84
C VAL A 91 17.31 4.75 10.89
N ALA A 92 17.58 4.44 12.16
CA ALA A 92 17.56 5.39 13.29
C ALA A 92 18.58 6.53 13.14
#